data_AF-A0A0K2H1D6-F1
#
_entry.id   AF-A0A0K2H1D6-F1
#
_cell.length_a   1.000
_cell.length_b   1.000
_cell.length_c   1.000
_cell.angle_alpha   90.00
_cell.angle_beta   90.00
_cell.angle_gamma   90.00
#
_symmetry.space_group_name_H-M   'P 1'
#
loop_
_entity.id
_entity.type
_entity.pdbx_description
1 polymer ?
#
loop_
_entity_poly.entity_id
_entity_poly.type
_entity_poly.pdbx_seq_one_letter_code
_entity_poly.pdbx_strand_id
1 'polypeptide(L)'
;MSATSTRASADLAARIAALTAPYSSPTPPGPSATLSDVRAAAEVSRQVTALLSSAGDRRGVFGVGLDVVEERAVIPFEENSSQWAQALSANLIFRYLSAVHAEFSGGEVPQHWARYFDSGATMAGDNAHLSVDLALAVADSGAGPDNYGEYLRIVGAIADTAGLIVERTQSTYGDDLVPLWEAAAIPVGHEGREEVVRFGDQAFSSISFANGLGLERVESRAVSEAAVQSPWRSGDAVIVGNLES
;
A
#
# COMPACT_ATOMS: atom_id res chain seq x y z
N MET A 1 9.74 -20.77 23.53
CA MET A 1 8.86 -19.58 23.68
C MET A 1 8.10 -19.70 25.00
N SER A 2 8.05 -18.64 25.81
CA SER A 2 7.41 -18.65 27.14
C SER A 2 5.93 -18.22 27.04
N ALA A 3 5.06 -18.73 27.92
CA ALA A 3 3.62 -18.40 27.96
C ALA A 3 3.33 -16.88 28.02
N THR A 4 4.25 -16.10 28.58
CA THR A 4 4.18 -14.63 28.61
C THR A 4 4.27 -13.99 27.23
N SER A 5 5.11 -14.53 26.34
CA SER A 5 5.27 -14.05 24.96
C SER A 5 4.05 -14.37 24.10
N THR A 6 3.45 -15.56 24.28
CA THR A 6 2.20 -15.95 23.61
C THR A 6 1.03 -15.06 24.02
N ARG A 7 0.92 -14.72 25.32
CA ARG A 7 -0.14 -13.83 25.81
C ARG A 7 0.01 -12.39 25.32
N ALA A 8 1.23 -11.86 25.28
CA ALA A 8 1.50 -10.52 24.75
C ALA A 8 1.18 -10.41 23.25
N SER A 9 1.51 -11.46 22.47
CA SER A 9 1.16 -11.53 21.05
C SER A 9 -0.36 -11.60 20.83
N ALA A 10 -1.10 -12.37 21.64
CA ALA A 10 -2.56 -12.43 21.55
C ALA A 10 -3.24 -11.10 21.92
N ASP A 11 -2.70 -10.38 22.91
CA ASP A 11 -3.20 -9.05 23.29
C ASP A 11 -2.96 -8.01 22.18
N LEU A 12 -1.77 -8.03 21.56
CA LEU A 12 -1.46 -7.18 20.41
C LEU A 12 -2.43 -7.43 19.24
N ALA A 13 -2.65 -8.70 18.88
CA ALA A 13 -3.54 -9.05 17.78
C ALA A 13 -4.98 -8.59 18.04
N ALA A 14 -5.51 -8.83 19.24
CA ALA A 14 -6.85 -8.38 19.62
C ALA A 14 -6.99 -6.85 19.57
N ARG A 15 -5.97 -6.10 19.99
CA ARG A 15 -5.96 -4.63 19.92
C ARG A 15 -5.97 -4.12 18.48
N ILE A 16 -5.16 -4.72 17.60
CA ILE A 16 -5.13 -4.34 16.18
C ILE A 16 -6.47 -4.67 15.52
N ALA A 17 -7.01 -5.88 15.73
CA ALA A 17 -8.29 -6.27 15.18
C ALA A 17 -9.44 -5.34 15.63
N ALA A 18 -9.44 -4.91 16.89
CA ALA A 18 -10.42 -3.97 17.40
C ALA A 18 -10.27 -2.57 16.76
N LEU A 19 -9.04 -2.10 16.60
CA LEU A 19 -8.72 -0.82 15.97
C LEU A 19 -9.12 -0.80 14.48
N THR A 20 -8.94 -1.91 13.77
CA THR A 20 -9.28 -2.04 12.35
C THR A 20 -10.68 -2.58 12.09
N ALA A 21 -11.50 -2.82 13.12
CA ALA A 21 -12.87 -3.32 12.97
C ALA A 21 -13.76 -2.49 12.01
N PRO A 22 -13.64 -1.15 11.91
CA PRO A 22 -14.37 -0.37 10.91
C PRO A 22 -14.04 -0.74 9.45
N TYR A 23 -12.91 -1.42 9.21
CA TYR A 23 -12.40 -1.85 7.91
C TYR A 23 -12.59 -3.36 7.66
N SER A 24 -13.41 -4.02 8.49
CA SER A 24 -13.70 -5.47 8.38
C SER A 24 -14.48 -5.86 7.12
N SER A 25 -15.12 -4.89 6.47
CA SER A 25 -15.76 -5.10 5.17
C SER A 25 -14.70 -5.19 4.07
N PRO A 26 -14.82 -6.14 3.11
CA PRO A 26 -13.97 -6.14 1.91
C PRO A 26 -14.38 -5.04 0.92
N THR A 27 -15.56 -4.43 1.11
CA THR A 27 -16.07 -3.35 0.26
C THR A 27 -15.57 -2.00 0.79
N PRO A 28 -14.81 -1.23 -0.01
CA PRO A 28 -14.32 0.09 0.35
C PRO A 28 -15.44 1.16 0.27
N PRO A 29 -15.21 2.39 0.79
CA PRO A 29 -16.25 3.42 0.87
C PRO A 29 -16.73 3.94 -0.50
N GLY A 30 -15.97 3.73 -1.57
CA GLY A 30 -16.37 3.99 -2.94
C GLY A 30 -16.24 5.47 -3.35
N PRO A 31 -16.95 5.94 -4.39
CA PRO A 31 -16.71 7.23 -5.03
C PRO A 31 -17.16 8.44 -4.20
N SER A 32 -17.96 8.23 -3.15
CA SER A 32 -18.42 9.30 -2.25
C SER A 32 -17.48 9.56 -1.07
N ALA A 33 -16.39 8.82 -0.95
CA ALA A 33 -15.43 9.01 0.13
C ALA A 33 -14.81 10.40 0.09
N THR A 34 -14.39 10.86 1.26
CA THR A 34 -14.01 12.25 1.54
C THR A 34 -12.64 12.34 2.18
N LEU A 35 -12.07 13.54 2.25
CA LEU A 35 -10.87 13.82 3.04
C LEU A 35 -10.99 13.36 4.51
N SER A 36 -12.20 13.37 5.08
CA SER A 36 -12.40 12.85 6.44
C SER A 36 -12.15 11.34 6.52
N ASP A 37 -12.52 10.59 5.48
CA ASP A 37 -12.30 9.14 5.40
C ASP A 37 -10.81 8.83 5.23
N VAL A 38 -10.10 9.61 4.40
CA VAL A 38 -8.63 9.53 4.24
C VAL A 38 -7.95 9.74 5.60
N ARG A 39 -8.28 10.83 6.30
CA ARG A 39 -7.68 11.16 7.61
C ARG A 39 -7.97 10.10 8.67
N ALA A 40 -9.20 9.58 8.72
CA ALA A 40 -9.57 8.54 9.66
C ALA A 40 -8.76 7.25 9.42
N ALA A 41 -8.64 6.82 8.16
CA ALA A 41 -7.86 5.65 7.80
C ALA A 41 -6.36 5.84 8.02
N ALA A 42 -5.80 7.01 7.68
CA ALA A 42 -4.40 7.32 7.96
C ALA A 42 -4.07 7.29 9.46
N GLU A 43 -4.97 7.81 10.30
CA GLU A 43 -4.82 7.73 11.75
C GLU A 43 -4.86 6.29 12.27
N VAL A 44 -5.79 5.46 11.79
CA VAL A 44 -5.86 4.05 12.15
C VAL A 44 -4.60 3.30 11.69
N SER A 45 -4.14 3.54 10.46
CA SER A 45 -2.91 2.96 9.92
C SER A 45 -1.70 3.30 10.80
N ARG A 46 -1.52 4.58 11.15
CA ARG A 46 -0.45 5.03 12.05
C ARG A 46 -0.50 4.37 13.42
N GLN A 47 -1.69 4.25 14.02
CA GLN A 47 -1.86 3.57 15.30
C GLN A 47 -1.49 2.08 15.22
N VAL A 48 -1.88 1.38 14.15
CA VAL A 48 -1.48 -0.02 13.89
C VAL A 48 0.05 -0.11 13.76
N THR A 49 0.65 0.76 12.95
CA THR A 49 2.10 0.83 12.75
C THR A 49 2.83 1.05 14.08
N ALA A 50 2.35 1.95 14.92
CA ALA A 50 2.92 2.21 16.23
C ALA A 50 2.86 0.99 17.17
N LEU A 51 1.75 0.25 17.14
CA LEU A 51 1.60 -0.98 17.92
C LEU A 51 2.57 -2.08 17.47
N LEU A 52 2.69 -2.29 16.16
CA LEU A 52 3.56 -3.31 15.57
C LEU A 52 5.04 -2.99 15.77
N SER A 53 5.44 -1.75 15.48
CA SER A 53 6.82 -1.29 15.68
C SER A 53 7.25 -1.34 17.14
N SER A 54 6.38 -0.94 18.08
CA SER A 54 6.67 -1.05 19.51
C SER A 54 6.85 -2.49 19.98
N ALA A 55 6.25 -3.46 19.26
CA ALA A 55 6.40 -4.88 19.52
C ALA A 55 7.57 -5.52 18.74
N GLY A 56 8.25 -4.77 17.87
CA GLY A 56 9.27 -5.29 16.95
C GLY A 56 8.69 -6.23 15.88
N ASP A 57 7.40 -6.13 15.59
CA ASP A 57 6.71 -6.99 14.63
C ASP A 57 6.94 -6.50 13.20
N ARG A 58 7.61 -7.31 12.36
CA ARG A 58 7.96 -6.93 10.99
C ARG A 58 6.74 -6.67 10.10
N ARG A 59 5.55 -7.14 10.47
CA ARG A 59 4.28 -6.81 9.78
C ARG A 59 3.90 -5.34 9.91
N GLY A 60 4.65 -4.52 10.65
CA GLY A 60 4.50 -3.06 10.68
C GLY A 60 5.42 -2.30 9.71
N VAL A 61 6.33 -2.96 8.99
CA VAL A 61 7.34 -2.26 8.18
C VAL A 61 6.74 -1.44 7.02
N PHE A 62 5.73 -1.98 6.33
CA PHE A 62 5.03 -1.29 5.25
C PHE A 62 4.31 -0.05 5.78
N GLY A 63 3.64 -0.21 6.93
CA GLY A 63 2.91 0.87 7.59
C GLY A 63 3.80 2.05 8.02
N VAL A 64 5.12 1.87 8.19
CA VAL A 64 6.05 2.98 8.45
C VAL A 64 6.24 3.86 7.23
N GLY A 65 6.43 3.25 6.06
CA GLY A 65 6.51 3.99 4.80
C GLY A 65 5.19 4.66 4.47
N LEU A 66 4.08 3.94 4.65
CA LEU A 66 2.74 4.48 4.40
C LEU A 66 2.43 5.69 5.31
N ASP A 67 2.78 5.68 6.60
CA ASP A 67 2.57 6.85 7.49
C ASP A 67 3.31 8.10 6.99
N VAL A 68 4.53 7.94 6.44
CA VAL A 68 5.27 9.05 5.82
C VAL A 68 4.57 9.56 4.57
N VAL A 69 4.12 8.66 3.69
CA VAL A 69 3.39 9.01 2.47
C VAL A 69 2.10 9.75 2.79
N GLU A 70 1.33 9.26 3.75
CA GLU A 70 0.08 9.88 4.18
C GLU A 70 0.31 11.27 4.79
N GLU A 71 1.27 11.40 5.70
CA GLU A 71 1.58 12.66 6.39
C GLU A 71 2.15 13.73 5.44
N ARG A 72 3.07 13.33 4.55
CA ARG A 72 3.90 14.27 3.78
C ARG A 72 3.41 14.53 2.37
N ALA A 73 2.65 13.62 1.78
CA ALA A 73 2.17 13.75 0.41
C ALA A 73 0.64 13.72 0.33
N VAL A 74 0.01 12.62 0.72
CA VAL A 74 -1.42 12.38 0.44
C VAL A 74 -2.30 13.39 1.17
N ILE A 75 -2.27 13.44 2.51
CA ILE A 75 -3.16 14.35 3.25
C ILE A 75 -2.98 15.82 2.82
N PRO A 76 -1.75 16.37 2.69
CA PRO A 76 -1.56 17.73 2.18
C PRO A 76 -2.09 17.95 0.75
N PHE A 77 -1.90 16.97 -0.14
CA PHE A 77 -2.41 17.03 -1.51
C PHE A 77 -3.94 17.08 -1.52
N GLU A 78 -4.58 16.23 -0.71
CA GLU A 78 -6.02 16.05 -0.68
C GLU A 78 -6.79 17.25 -0.11
N GLU A 79 -6.13 18.20 0.56
CA GLU A 79 -6.76 19.44 1.05
C GLU A 79 -7.30 20.32 -0.07
N ASN A 80 -6.71 20.22 -1.27
CA ASN A 80 -7.05 21.04 -2.43
C ASN A 80 -7.36 20.20 -3.68
N SER A 81 -7.59 18.90 -3.52
CA SER A 81 -7.88 17.96 -4.60
C SER A 81 -9.37 17.88 -4.90
N SER A 82 -9.72 17.19 -5.99
CA SER A 82 -11.11 16.81 -6.26
C SER A 82 -11.62 15.73 -5.30
N GLN A 83 -12.95 15.57 -5.20
CA GLN A 83 -13.54 14.46 -4.46
C GLN A 83 -13.11 13.09 -5.01
N TRP A 84 -12.84 12.99 -6.30
CA TRP A 84 -12.36 11.75 -6.91
C TRP A 84 -10.98 11.35 -6.35
N ALA A 85 -10.06 12.30 -6.22
CA ALA A 85 -8.74 12.05 -5.63
C ALA A 85 -8.87 11.58 -4.18
N GLN A 86 -9.74 12.24 -3.40
CA GLN A 86 -10.02 11.86 -2.01
C GLN A 86 -10.58 10.43 -1.94
N ALA A 87 -11.47 10.07 -2.87
CA ALA A 87 -12.01 8.73 -2.96
C ALA A 87 -10.96 7.69 -3.33
N LEU A 88 -10.08 7.97 -4.30
CA LEU A 88 -8.94 7.11 -4.65
C LEU A 88 -8.08 6.82 -3.42
N SER A 89 -7.63 7.88 -2.72
CA SER A 89 -6.78 7.77 -1.54
C SER A 89 -7.46 7.01 -0.41
N ALA A 90 -8.74 7.30 -0.13
CA ALA A 90 -9.53 6.61 0.90
C ALA A 90 -9.71 5.12 0.59
N ASN A 91 -10.06 4.78 -0.64
CA ASN A 91 -10.24 3.38 -1.06
C ASN A 91 -8.91 2.60 -0.99
N LEU A 92 -7.80 3.25 -1.32
CA LEU A 92 -6.47 2.62 -1.30
C LEU A 92 -6.04 2.24 0.12
N ILE A 93 -6.07 3.19 1.07
CA ILE A 93 -5.72 2.90 2.46
C ILE A 93 -6.72 1.97 3.15
N PHE A 94 -8.00 2.04 2.77
CA PHE A 94 -9.02 1.11 3.27
C PHE A 94 -8.67 -0.34 2.96
N ARG A 95 -8.16 -0.63 1.75
CA ARG A 95 -7.79 -1.99 1.33
C ARG A 95 -6.65 -2.56 2.17
N TYR A 96 -5.63 -1.76 2.46
CA TYR A 96 -4.57 -2.14 3.39
C TYR A 96 -5.14 -2.45 4.79
N LEU A 97 -5.96 -1.56 5.34
CA LEU A 97 -6.55 -1.75 6.67
C LEU A 97 -7.51 -2.95 6.74
N SER A 98 -8.19 -3.28 5.65
CA SER A 98 -9.01 -4.49 5.55
C SER A 98 -8.15 -5.74 5.57
N ALA A 99 -7.01 -5.75 4.87
CA ALA A 99 -6.05 -6.85 4.91
C ALA A 99 -5.41 -7.00 6.31
N VAL A 100 -5.06 -5.89 6.97
CA VAL A 100 -4.62 -5.87 8.38
C VAL A 100 -5.72 -6.44 9.29
N HIS A 101 -6.97 -6.04 9.10
CA HIS A 101 -8.07 -6.57 9.89
C HIS A 101 -8.18 -8.08 9.75
N ALA A 102 -8.16 -8.59 8.51
CA ALA A 102 -8.21 -10.03 8.24
C ALA A 102 -7.06 -10.77 8.96
N GLU A 103 -5.83 -10.29 8.83
CA GLU A 103 -4.66 -10.91 9.49
C GLU A 103 -4.83 -10.99 11.02
N PHE A 104 -5.15 -9.87 11.66
CA PHE A 104 -5.15 -9.81 13.13
C PHE A 104 -6.45 -10.29 13.77
N SER A 105 -7.52 -10.47 13.00
CA SER A 105 -8.77 -11.10 13.44
C SER A 105 -8.83 -12.61 13.18
N GLY A 106 -7.85 -13.17 12.46
CA GLY A 106 -7.86 -14.57 12.02
C GLY A 106 -8.81 -14.84 10.84
N GLY A 107 -9.15 -13.81 10.08
CA GLY A 107 -9.91 -13.90 8.84
C GLY A 107 -9.05 -14.33 7.65
N GLU A 108 -9.69 -14.39 6.48
CA GLU A 108 -9.00 -14.71 5.22
C GLU A 108 -8.31 -13.45 4.67
N VAL A 109 -6.98 -13.43 4.73
CA VAL A 109 -6.16 -12.35 4.17
C VAL A 109 -6.25 -12.39 2.63
N PRO A 110 -6.45 -11.23 1.95
CA PRO A 110 -6.38 -11.17 0.50
C PRO A 110 -5.08 -11.78 -0.03
N GLN A 111 -5.18 -12.61 -1.06
CA GLN A 111 -4.04 -13.41 -1.54
C GLN A 111 -2.78 -12.57 -1.83
N HIS A 112 -2.95 -11.36 -2.37
CA HIS A 112 -1.84 -10.47 -2.68
C HIS A 112 -1.10 -9.92 -1.47
N TRP A 113 -1.75 -9.91 -0.29
CA TRP A 113 -1.16 -9.51 0.98
C TRP A 113 -0.61 -10.66 1.82
N ALA A 114 -1.00 -11.91 1.54
CA ALA A 114 -0.63 -13.07 2.36
C ALA A 114 0.89 -13.18 2.58
N ARG A 115 1.70 -13.03 1.52
CA ARG A 115 3.16 -13.09 1.64
C ARG A 115 3.74 -11.98 2.52
N TYR A 116 3.16 -10.79 2.45
CA TYR A 116 3.58 -9.69 3.31
C TYR A 116 3.37 -10.04 4.79
N PHE A 117 2.19 -10.54 5.15
CA PHE A 117 1.90 -10.89 6.54
C PHE A 117 2.67 -12.13 7.03
N ASP A 118 2.99 -13.08 6.15
CA ASP A 118 3.82 -14.25 6.49
C ASP A 118 5.29 -13.88 6.76
N SER A 119 5.86 -12.95 5.98
CA SER A 119 7.30 -12.68 5.97
C SER A 119 7.71 -11.35 6.61
N GLY A 120 6.80 -10.37 6.65
CA GLY A 120 7.12 -8.97 6.94
C GLY A 120 8.10 -8.34 5.95
N ALA A 121 8.19 -8.85 4.71
CA ALA A 121 9.06 -8.30 3.68
C ALA A 121 8.39 -7.08 3.01
N THR A 122 8.98 -5.89 3.13
CA THR A 122 8.42 -4.63 2.61
C THR A 122 8.05 -4.73 1.13
N MET A 123 8.89 -5.32 0.29
CA MET A 123 8.58 -5.50 -1.15
C MET A 123 7.32 -6.29 -1.43
N ALA A 124 6.97 -7.26 -0.56
CA ALA A 124 5.73 -8.01 -0.75
C ALA A 124 4.53 -7.09 -0.49
N GLY A 125 4.62 -6.20 0.50
CA GLY A 125 3.62 -5.18 0.77
C GLY A 125 3.53 -4.14 -0.34
N ASP A 126 4.66 -3.61 -0.81
CA ASP A 126 4.70 -2.64 -1.91
C ASP A 126 4.13 -3.24 -3.20
N ASN A 127 4.50 -4.48 -3.53
CA ASN A 127 3.96 -5.17 -4.70
C ASN A 127 2.45 -5.42 -4.58
N ALA A 128 1.95 -5.78 -3.40
CA ALA A 128 0.52 -5.94 -3.15
C ALA A 128 -0.23 -4.61 -3.33
N HIS A 129 0.29 -3.55 -2.73
CA HIS A 129 -0.35 -2.25 -2.67
C HIS A 129 -0.36 -1.54 -4.03
N LEU A 130 0.79 -1.53 -4.71
CA LEU A 130 0.95 -0.81 -5.97
C LEU A 130 0.37 -1.59 -7.16
N SER A 131 0.56 -2.91 -7.21
CA SER A 131 0.08 -3.72 -8.35
C SER A 131 -1.42 -3.95 -8.30
N VAL A 132 -1.94 -4.27 -7.11
CA VAL A 132 -3.32 -4.76 -6.95
C VAL A 132 -4.22 -3.72 -6.32
N ASP A 133 -3.91 -3.25 -5.11
CA ASP A 133 -4.82 -2.34 -4.40
C ASP A 133 -5.01 -1.01 -5.14
N LEU A 134 -3.96 -0.47 -5.76
CA LEU A 134 -4.04 0.78 -6.52
C LEU A 134 -4.99 0.68 -7.72
N ALA A 135 -4.89 -0.40 -8.51
CA ALA A 135 -5.78 -0.60 -9.65
C ALA A 135 -7.24 -0.81 -9.21
N LEU A 136 -7.45 -1.54 -8.11
CA LEU A 136 -8.77 -1.72 -7.53
C LEU A 136 -9.33 -0.41 -6.95
N ALA A 137 -8.51 0.39 -6.27
CA ALA A 137 -8.90 1.69 -5.72
C ALA A 137 -9.28 2.69 -6.82
N VAL A 138 -8.57 2.67 -7.97
CA VAL A 138 -8.96 3.43 -9.16
C VAL A 138 -10.37 3.01 -9.62
N ALA A 139 -10.65 1.71 -9.71
CA ALA A 139 -11.98 1.21 -10.10
C ALA A 139 -13.09 1.54 -9.08
N ASP A 140 -12.78 1.56 -7.79
CA ASP A 140 -13.78 1.88 -6.75
C ASP A 140 -14.00 3.39 -6.58
N SER A 141 -13.07 4.22 -7.06
CA SER A 141 -13.18 5.67 -7.01
C SER A 141 -14.13 6.25 -8.07
N GLY A 142 -14.60 5.43 -9.02
CA GLY A 142 -15.40 5.89 -10.16
C GLY A 142 -14.54 6.68 -11.17
N ALA A 143 -13.35 6.18 -11.46
CA ALA A 143 -12.37 6.90 -12.27
C ALA A 143 -12.79 6.97 -13.75
N GLY A 144 -12.62 8.14 -14.35
CA GLY A 144 -12.66 8.36 -15.78
C GLY A 144 -11.28 8.71 -16.35
N PRO A 145 -11.09 8.63 -17.69
CA PRO A 145 -9.83 9.05 -18.32
C PRO A 145 -9.40 10.48 -17.97
N ASP A 146 -10.36 11.39 -17.75
CA ASP A 146 -10.10 12.79 -17.41
C ASP A 146 -9.43 12.96 -16.03
N ASN A 147 -9.50 11.95 -15.16
CA ASN A 147 -8.85 11.97 -13.85
C ASN A 147 -7.34 11.72 -13.92
N TYR A 148 -6.82 11.23 -15.05
CA TYR A 148 -5.43 10.80 -15.19
C TYR A 148 -4.40 11.91 -14.89
N GLY A 149 -4.72 13.16 -15.26
CA GLY A 149 -3.84 14.29 -14.96
C GLY A 149 -3.72 14.59 -13.46
N GLU A 150 -4.79 14.42 -12.69
CA GLU A 150 -4.76 14.54 -11.23
C GLU A 150 -4.10 13.34 -10.57
N TYR A 151 -4.38 12.13 -11.08
CA TYR A 151 -3.71 10.90 -10.67
C TYR A 151 -2.18 11.03 -10.69
N LEU A 152 -1.61 11.51 -11.80
CA LEU A 152 -0.16 11.70 -11.93
C LEU A 152 0.40 12.76 -10.98
N ARG A 153 -0.41 13.76 -10.59
CA ARG A 153 0.01 14.75 -9.58
C ARG A 153 0.09 14.14 -8.18
N ILE A 154 -0.84 13.26 -7.81
CA ILE A 154 -0.80 12.51 -6.54
C ILE A 154 0.43 11.62 -6.50
N VAL A 155 0.62 10.80 -7.55
CA VAL A 155 1.79 9.91 -7.66
C VAL A 155 3.10 10.69 -7.61
N GLY A 156 3.17 11.83 -8.30
CA GLY A 156 4.33 12.71 -8.25
C GLY A 156 4.62 13.24 -6.84
N ALA A 157 3.60 13.66 -6.09
CA ALA A 157 3.76 14.11 -4.72
C ALA A 157 4.26 13.00 -3.79
N ILE A 158 3.80 11.75 -3.99
CA ILE A 158 4.27 10.58 -3.25
C ILE A 158 5.74 10.28 -3.57
N ALA A 159 6.12 10.29 -4.85
CA ALA A 159 7.50 10.04 -5.28
C ALA A 159 8.50 11.03 -4.64
N ASP A 160 8.10 12.28 -4.43
CA ASP A 160 8.92 13.30 -3.77
C ASP A 160 9.20 12.97 -2.27
N THR A 161 8.58 11.93 -1.70
CA THR A 161 8.80 11.47 -0.30
C THR A 161 9.73 10.26 -0.17
N ALA A 162 10.21 9.67 -1.26
CA ALA A 162 10.95 8.40 -1.26
C ALA A 162 12.14 8.37 -0.28
N GLY A 163 12.92 9.44 -0.21
CA GLY A 163 14.07 9.52 0.72
C GLY A 163 13.65 9.46 2.19
N LEU A 164 12.50 10.04 2.54
CA LEU A 164 11.97 10.04 3.91
C LEU A 164 11.45 8.66 4.32
N ILE A 165 10.88 7.90 3.37
CA ILE A 165 10.42 6.52 3.61
C ILE A 165 11.60 5.63 4.00
N VAL A 166 12.71 5.74 3.28
CA VAL A 166 13.95 4.99 3.56
C VAL A 166 14.49 5.35 4.94
N GLU A 167 14.66 6.63 5.25
CA GLU A 167 15.17 7.10 6.55
C GLU A 167 14.29 6.63 7.71
N ARG A 168 12.97 6.75 7.58
CA ARG A 168 12.02 6.35 8.62
C ARG A 168 12.03 4.84 8.85
N THR A 169 12.12 4.06 7.78
CA THR A 169 12.12 2.60 7.91
C THR A 169 13.41 2.10 8.56
N GLN A 170 14.57 2.65 8.13
CA GLN A 170 15.86 2.31 8.71
C GLN A 170 15.92 2.67 10.20
N SER A 171 15.42 3.84 10.59
CA SER A 171 15.40 4.25 12.00
C SER A 171 14.44 3.44 12.87
N THR A 172 13.39 2.84 12.29
CA THR A 172 12.38 2.08 13.04
C THR A 172 12.72 0.59 13.17
N TYR A 173 13.16 -0.04 12.08
CA TYR A 173 13.40 -1.50 12.03
C TYR A 173 14.87 -1.88 11.87
N GLY A 174 15.77 -0.91 11.67
CA GLY A 174 17.19 -1.18 11.40
C GLY A 174 17.45 -1.78 10.01
N ASP A 175 16.40 -1.93 9.19
CA ASP A 175 16.51 -2.43 7.83
C ASP A 175 17.03 -1.33 6.91
N ASP A 176 18.14 -1.58 6.24
CA ASP A 176 18.57 -0.77 5.11
C ASP A 176 17.73 -1.17 3.88
N LEU A 177 16.69 -0.39 3.59
CA LEU A 177 15.88 -0.60 2.40
C LEU A 177 16.57 -0.08 1.14
N VAL A 178 17.71 0.62 1.22
CA VAL A 178 18.37 1.20 0.03
C VAL A 178 18.66 0.13 -1.04
N PRO A 179 19.26 -1.03 -0.74
CA PRO A 179 19.52 -2.07 -1.77
C PRO A 179 18.23 -2.63 -2.39
N LEU A 180 17.15 -2.65 -1.63
CA LEU A 180 15.83 -3.13 -2.04
C LEU A 180 15.19 -2.17 -3.05
N TRP A 181 15.21 -0.87 -2.74
CA TRP A 181 14.75 0.19 -3.64
C TRP A 181 15.67 0.32 -4.86
N GLU A 182 16.98 0.08 -4.73
CA GLU A 182 17.92 0.03 -5.84
C GLU A 182 17.64 -1.14 -6.80
N ALA A 183 17.19 -2.29 -6.29
CA ALA A 183 16.79 -3.44 -7.11
C ALA A 183 15.40 -3.27 -7.76
N ALA A 184 14.50 -2.50 -7.12
CA ALA A 184 13.17 -2.19 -7.63
C ALA A 184 13.17 -1.03 -8.66
N ALA A 185 14.15 -0.13 -8.56
CA ALA A 185 14.40 0.89 -9.57
C ALA A 185 14.80 0.19 -10.90
N ILE A 186 14.05 0.48 -11.97
CA ILE A 186 14.39 0.07 -13.33
C ILE A 186 15.86 0.45 -13.60
N PRO A 187 16.70 -0.45 -14.16
CA PRO A 187 18.16 -0.31 -14.13
C PRO A 187 18.63 0.81 -15.07
N VAL A 188 18.71 2.04 -14.57
CA VAL A 188 19.38 3.15 -15.25
C VAL A 188 20.12 4.03 -14.25
N GLY A 189 21.30 3.55 -13.82
CA GLY A 189 22.44 4.40 -13.44
C GLY A 189 22.39 5.11 -12.08
N HIS A 190 23.57 5.36 -11.54
CA HIS A 190 23.78 5.95 -10.20
C HIS A 190 23.58 7.48 -10.16
N GLU A 191 23.36 8.12 -11.32
CA GLU A 191 23.13 9.56 -11.53
C GLU A 191 21.73 9.78 -12.13
N GLY A 192 20.90 10.66 -11.54
CA GLY A 192 19.51 10.90 -11.98
C GLY A 192 18.42 10.07 -11.28
N ARG A 193 18.74 9.48 -10.12
CA ARG A 193 17.87 8.53 -9.38
C ARG A 193 16.47 9.02 -9.05
N GLU A 194 16.29 10.29 -8.68
CA GLU A 194 14.97 10.85 -8.39
C GLU A 194 14.07 10.89 -9.64
N GLU A 195 14.61 11.28 -10.79
CA GLU A 195 13.86 11.38 -12.05
C GLU A 195 13.53 10.00 -12.64
N VAL A 196 14.41 9.01 -12.45
CA VAL A 196 14.22 7.60 -12.88
C VAL A 196 13.17 6.88 -12.03
N VAL A 197 13.26 6.99 -10.71
CA VAL A 197 12.25 6.42 -9.79
C VAL A 197 10.90 7.07 -10.06
N ARG A 198 10.88 8.39 -10.23
CA ARG A 198 9.68 9.14 -10.64
C ARG A 198 9.12 8.66 -11.98
N PHE A 199 9.94 8.35 -12.97
CA PHE A 199 9.49 7.83 -14.27
C PHE A 199 8.99 6.38 -14.18
N GLY A 200 9.67 5.52 -13.42
CA GLY A 200 9.27 4.14 -13.16
C GLY A 200 7.95 4.06 -12.39
N ASP A 201 7.82 4.84 -11.32
CA ASP A 201 6.60 4.98 -10.53
C ASP A 201 5.46 5.53 -11.39
N GLN A 202 5.73 6.53 -12.25
CA GLN A 202 4.72 7.04 -13.18
C GLN A 202 4.30 5.99 -14.20
N ALA A 203 5.22 5.24 -14.81
CA ALA A 203 4.88 4.20 -15.79
C ALA A 203 4.07 3.06 -15.16
N PHE A 204 4.48 2.61 -13.97
CA PHE A 204 3.78 1.57 -13.23
C PHE A 204 2.39 2.04 -12.77
N SER A 205 2.31 3.24 -12.21
CA SER A 205 1.05 3.88 -11.82
C SER A 205 0.12 4.07 -13.03
N SER A 206 0.66 4.41 -14.20
CA SER A 206 -0.14 4.54 -15.43
C SER A 206 -0.81 3.23 -15.83
N ILE A 207 -0.10 2.10 -15.66
CA ILE A 207 -0.65 0.76 -15.90
C ILE A 207 -1.74 0.45 -14.89
N SER A 208 -1.51 0.72 -13.59
CA SER A 208 -2.53 0.53 -12.55
C SER A 208 -3.79 1.36 -12.81
N PHE A 209 -3.64 2.62 -13.25
CA PHE A 209 -4.76 3.47 -13.64
C PHE A 209 -5.53 2.90 -14.83
N ALA A 210 -4.83 2.53 -15.91
CA ALA A 210 -5.46 1.94 -17.09
C ALA A 210 -6.20 0.63 -16.77
N ASN A 211 -5.61 -0.21 -15.92
CA ASN A 211 -6.23 -1.44 -15.43
C ASN A 211 -7.48 -1.13 -14.59
N GLY A 212 -7.43 -0.14 -13.70
CA GLY A 212 -8.59 0.31 -12.92
C GLY A 212 -9.76 0.75 -13.79
N LEU A 213 -9.51 1.56 -14.82
CA LEU A 213 -10.53 1.94 -15.81
C LEU A 213 -11.14 0.73 -16.53
N GLY A 214 -10.33 -0.31 -16.77
CA GLY A 214 -10.77 -1.51 -17.44
C GLY A 214 -11.57 -2.46 -16.54
N LEU A 215 -11.33 -2.45 -15.23
CA LEU A 215 -12.06 -3.23 -14.23
C LEU A 215 -13.51 -2.79 -14.09
N GLU A 216 -13.80 -1.50 -14.27
CA GLU A 216 -15.18 -0.97 -14.21
C GLU A 216 -16.05 -1.47 -15.38
N ARG A 217 -15.45 -1.81 -16.53
CA ARG A 217 -16.17 -2.15 -17.77
C ARG A 217 -16.32 -3.65 -17.95
N VAL A 218 -17.54 -4.11 -18.25
CA VAL A 218 -17.84 -5.55 -18.44
C VAL A 218 -16.97 -6.17 -19.52
N GLU A 219 -16.73 -5.44 -20.61
CA GLU A 219 -16.03 -5.93 -21.80
C GLU A 219 -14.53 -6.11 -21.59
N SER A 220 -13.91 -5.35 -20.68
CA SER A 220 -12.47 -5.41 -20.39
C SER A 220 -12.14 -6.00 -19.02
N ARG A 221 -13.12 -6.22 -18.14
CA ARG A 221 -12.92 -6.65 -16.75
C ARG A 221 -11.99 -7.85 -16.63
N ALA A 222 -12.26 -8.94 -17.34
CA ALA A 222 -11.44 -10.17 -17.25
C ALA A 222 -9.98 -9.96 -17.71
N VAL A 223 -9.77 -9.12 -18.73
CA VAL A 223 -8.43 -8.78 -19.22
C VAL A 223 -7.70 -7.92 -18.19
N SER A 224 -8.37 -6.92 -17.61
CA SER A 224 -7.82 -6.06 -16.58
C SER A 224 -7.53 -6.82 -15.28
N GLU A 225 -8.39 -7.76 -14.87
CA GLU A 225 -8.13 -8.66 -13.75
C GLU A 225 -6.83 -9.47 -13.97
N ALA A 226 -6.65 -10.04 -15.17
CA ALA A 226 -5.42 -10.75 -15.50
C ALA A 226 -4.19 -9.82 -15.52
N ALA A 227 -4.33 -8.60 -16.05
CA ALA A 227 -3.27 -7.61 -16.13
C ALA A 227 -2.90 -6.99 -14.77
N VAL A 228 -3.81 -6.98 -13.78
CA VAL A 228 -3.52 -6.64 -12.39
C VAL A 228 -2.77 -7.79 -11.69
N GLN A 229 -3.23 -9.02 -11.92
CA GLN A 229 -2.71 -10.19 -11.21
C GLN A 229 -1.36 -10.68 -11.74
N SER A 230 -1.06 -10.47 -13.02
CA SER A 230 0.18 -10.98 -13.64
C SER A 230 1.44 -10.28 -13.13
N PRO A 231 1.53 -8.93 -13.06
CA PRO A 231 2.70 -8.25 -12.48
C PRO A 231 2.91 -8.62 -11.03
N TRP A 232 1.82 -8.66 -10.23
CA TRP A 232 1.88 -9.08 -8.84
C TRP A 232 2.49 -10.47 -8.70
N ARG A 233 1.95 -11.49 -9.38
CA ARG A 233 2.47 -12.87 -9.31
C ARG A 233 3.94 -12.99 -9.72
N SER A 234 4.34 -12.25 -10.76
CA SER A 234 5.73 -12.24 -11.23
C SER A 234 6.68 -11.62 -10.19
N GLY A 235 6.32 -10.46 -9.62
CA GLY A 235 7.11 -9.81 -8.57
C GLY A 235 7.18 -10.67 -7.31
N ASP A 236 6.05 -11.27 -6.93
CA ASP A 236 5.91 -12.17 -5.80
C ASP A 236 6.85 -13.38 -5.94
N ALA A 237 6.94 -13.99 -7.13
CA ALA A 237 7.87 -15.09 -7.41
C ALA A 237 9.36 -14.70 -7.31
N VAL A 238 9.74 -13.50 -7.74
CA VAL A 238 11.11 -12.99 -7.60
C VAL A 238 11.46 -12.76 -6.13
N ILE A 239 10.53 -12.22 -5.34
CA ILE A 239 10.70 -12.03 -3.90
C ILE A 239 10.98 -13.37 -3.20
N VAL A 240 10.28 -14.45 -3.59
CA VAL A 240 10.56 -15.80 -3.06
C VAL A 240 11.96 -16.28 -3.44
N GLY A 241 12.35 -16.14 -4.70
CA GLY A 241 13.67 -16.57 -5.16
C GLY A 241 14.83 -15.91 -4.41
N ASN A 242 14.66 -14.67 -3.95
CA ASN A 242 15.68 -13.92 -3.20
C ASN A 242 15.67 -14.20 -1.68
N LEU A 243 14.57 -14.71 -1.13
CA LEU A 243 14.50 -15.10 0.29
C LEU A 243 15.04 -16.51 0.54
N GLU A 244 15.11 -17.35 -0.50
CA GLU A 244 15.64 -18.71 -0.44
C GLU A 244 17.14 -18.83 -0.80
N SER A 245 17.77 -17.74 -1.25
CA SER A 245 19.18 -17.65 -1.66
C SER A 245 20.09 -17.12 -0.56
#